data_AF-A0A352A7R0-F1
#
_entry.id   AF-A0A352A7R0-F1
#
_cell.length_a   1.000
_cell.length_b   1.000
_cell.length_c   1.000
_cell.angle_alpha   90.00
_cell.angle_beta   90.00
_cell.angle_gamma   90.00
#
_symmetry.space_group_name_H-M   'P 1'
#
loop_
_entity.id
_entity.type
_entity.pdbx_description
1 polymer ?
#
loop_
_entity_poly.entity_id
_entity_poly.type
_entity_poly.pdbx_seq_one_letter_code
_entity_poly.pdbx_strand_id
1 'polypeptide(L)' 'MNIKVIGTGCDKCDQLYENTKSAIEELGLNANIEKVEDLMEMVKLGVMSSPSLMVDGKLVVSGRIVSKEKIIELISK' A
#
# COMPACT_ATOMS: atom_id res chain seq x y z
N MET A 1 -5.38 11.29 -2.64
CA MET A 1 -5.15 10.05 -1.89
C MET A 1 -3.70 9.99 -1.45
N ASN A 2 -3.43 9.55 -0.22
CA ASN A 2 -2.08 9.24 0.24
C ASN A 2 -1.98 7.73 0.49
N ILE A 3 -1.18 7.04 -0.32
CA ILE A 3 -0.98 5.61 -0.21
C ILE A 3 0.42 5.37 0.32
N LYS A 4 0.51 4.66 1.45
CA LYS A 4 1.78 4.24 2.02
C LYS A 4 1.94 2.75 1.82
N VAL A 5 2.96 2.36 1.07
CA VAL A 5 3.40 0.97 0.92
C VAL A 5 4.42 0.71 2.01
N ILE A 6 4.06 -0.13 2.97
CA ILE A 6 4.81 -0.31 4.21
C ILE A 6 5.48 -1.68 4.18
N GLY A 7 6.81 -1.71 4.09
CA GLY A 7 7.55 -2.96 4.19
C GLY A 7 9.04 -2.85 3.91
N THR A 8 9.80 -3.76 4.51
CA THR A 8 11.26 -3.80 4.47
C THR A 8 11.75 -4.40 3.15
N GLY A 9 11.82 -3.58 2.10
CA GLY A 9 12.66 -3.78 0.90
C GLY A 9 12.74 -5.21 0.34
N CYS A 10 11.60 -5.84 0.04
CA CYS A 10 11.55 -7.15 -0.63
C CYS A 10 10.77 -7.05 -1.94
N ASP A 11 11.00 -7.96 -2.89
CA ASP A 11 10.33 -7.97 -4.21
C ASP A 11 8.79 -7.88 -4.11
N LYS A 12 8.26 -8.36 -3.00
CA LYS A 12 6.83 -8.32 -2.67
C LYS A 12 6.31 -6.89 -2.46
N CYS A 13 7.10 -6.00 -1.87
CA CYS A 13 6.76 -4.60 -1.69
C CYS A 13 6.71 -3.88 -3.04
N ASP A 14 7.65 -4.19 -3.94
CA ASP A 14 7.69 -3.61 -5.29
C ASP A 14 6.48 -4.05 -6.12
N GLN A 15 6.13 -5.34 -6.08
CA GLN A 15 4.90 -5.82 -6.72
C GLN A 15 3.65 -5.12 -6.20
N LEU A 16 3.55 -4.91 -4.88
CA LEU A 16 2.42 -4.21 -4.28
C LEU A 16 2.37 -2.75 -4.72
N TYR A 17 3.52 -2.08 -4.81
CA TYR A 17 3.64 -0.71 -5.28
C TYR A 17 3.19 -0.57 -6.74
N GLU A 18 3.71 -1.42 -7.64
CA GLU A 18 3.32 -1.41 -9.06
C GLU A 18 1.83 -1.71 -9.23
N ASN A 19 1.29 -2.73 -8.55
CA ASN A 19 -0.14 -3.04 -8.59
C ASN A 19 -0.99 -1.86 -8.11
N THR A 20 -0.54 -1.15 -7.06
CA THR A 20 -1.24 0.03 -6.54
C THR A 20 -1.20 1.18 -7.53
N LYS A 21 -0.03 1.44 -8.12
CA LYS A 21 0.14 2.49 -9.11
C LYS A 21 -0.74 2.24 -10.33
N SER A 22 -0.73 1.03 -10.89
CA SER A 22 -1.61 0.66 -12.00
C SER A 22 -3.10 0.79 -11.63
N ALA A 23 -3.50 0.40 -10.41
CA ALA A 23 -4.87 0.54 -9.94
C ALA A 23 -5.32 2.01 -9.88
N ILE A 24 -4.46 2.90 -9.38
CA ILE A 24 -4.73 4.34 -9.31
C ILE A 24 -4.84 4.95 -10.71
N GLU A 25 -3.91 4.61 -11.61
CA GLU A 25 -3.90 5.07 -13.00
C GLU A 25 -5.15 4.60 -13.74
N GLU A 26 -5.56 3.34 -13.55
CA GLU A 26 -6.77 2.76 -14.13
C GLU A 26 -8.05 3.44 -13.60
N LEU A 27 -8.06 3.86 -12.33
CA LEU A 27 -9.15 4.64 -11.73
C LEU A 27 -9.09 6.14 -12.07
N GLY A 28 -8.01 6.63 -12.67
CA GLY A 28 -7.79 8.06 -12.93
C GLY A 28 -7.72 8.91 -11.65
N LEU A 29 -7.35 8.31 -10.52
CA LEU A 29 -7.26 9.00 -9.23
C LEU A 29 -5.90 9.64 -9.06
N ASN A 30 -5.86 10.78 -8.37
CA ASN A 30 -4.59 11.41 -8.00
C ASN A 30 -4.18 10.92 -6.59
N ALA A 31 -3.28 9.93 -6.57
CA ALA A 31 -2.75 9.36 -5.33
C ALA A 31 -1.23 9.50 -5.25
N ASN A 32 -0.74 9.91 -4.08
CA ASN A 32 0.68 9.95 -3.77
C ASN A 32 1.07 8.61 -3.16
N ILE A 33 2.07 7.91 -3.73
CA ILE A 33 2.50 6.61 -3.25
C ILE A 33 3.87 6.76 -2.56
N GLU A 34 3.90 6.53 -1.25
CA GLU A 34 5.08 6.65 -0.41
C GLU A 34 5.51 5.27 0.09
N LYS A 35 6.80 4.95 0.01
CA LYS A 35 7.35 3.71 0.59
C LYS A 35 7.84 3.97 1.99
N VAL A 36 7.26 3.27 2.95
CA VAL A 36 7.63 3.32 4.37
C VAL A 36 8.39 2.05 4.70
N GLU A 37 9.70 2.19 4.86
CA GLU A 37 10.60 1.09 5.23
C GLU A 37 11.12 1.24 6.67
N ASP A 38 10.83 2.38 7.30
CA ASP A 38 11.27 2.68 8.66
C ASP A 38 10.40 1.94 9.69
N LEU A 39 11.03 1.04 10.44
CA LEU A 39 10.40 0.27 11.52
C LEU A 39 9.65 1.16 12.53
N MET A 40 10.19 2.35 12.84
CA MET A 40 9.58 3.28 13.78
C MET A 40 8.28 3.88 13.20
N GLU A 41 8.26 4.21 11.91
CA GLU A 41 7.03 4.62 11.23
C GLU A 41 6.02 3.47 11.16
N MET A 42 6.47 2.24 10.85
CA MET A 42 5.60 1.05 10.82
C MET A 42 4.84 0.87 12.14
N VAL A 43 5.57 0.95 13.26
CA VAL A 43 4.97 0.82 14.60
C VAL A 43 4.01 1.96 14.91
N LYS A 44 4.34 3.21 14.56
CA LYS A 44 3.43 4.36 14.72
C LYS A 44 2.15 4.21 13.91
N LEU A 45 2.24 3.60 12.73
CA LEU A 45 1.12 3.33 11.84
C LEU A 45 0.31 2.08 12.26
N GLY A 46 0.71 1.38 13.33
CA GLY A 46 0.05 0.16 13.80
C GLY A 46 0.28 -1.06 12.90
N VAL A 47 1.30 -1.02 12.04
CA VAL A 47 1.66 -2.13 11.16
C VAL A 47 2.55 -3.10 11.90
N MET A 48 1.99 -4.27 12.23
CA MET A 48 2.75 -5.37 12.84
C MET A 48 3.31 -6.37 11.81
N SER A 49 2.85 -6.31 10.56
CA SER A 49 3.26 -7.28 9.53
C SER A 49 3.49 -6.59 8.18
N SER A 50 4.72 -6.66 7.67
CA SER A 50 5.06 -6.28 6.31
C SER A 50 4.94 -7.48 5.35
N PRO A 51 4.64 -7.27 4.06
CA PRO A 51 4.24 -6.00 3.43
C PRO A 51 2.79 -5.61 3.79
N SER A 52 2.56 -4.31 3.92
CA SER A 52 1.27 -3.68 4.24
C SER A 52 0.97 -2.54 3.28
N LEU A 53 -0.31 -2.27 3.03
CA LEU A 53 -0.80 -1.15 2.25
C LEU A 53 -1.72 -0.30 3.11
N MET A 54 -1.43 0.99 3.19
CA MET A 54 -2.25 1.97 3.86
C MET A 54 -2.72 3.02 2.87
N VAL A 55 -4.00 3.38 2.90
CA VAL A 55 -4.63 4.35 2.00
C VAL A 55 -5.33 5.40 2.86
N ASP A 56 -4.98 6.67 2.67
CA ASP A 56 -5.47 7.83 3.42
C ASP A 56 -5.42 7.63 4.94
N GLY A 57 -4.33 7.03 5.44
CA GLY A 57 -4.13 6.74 6.86
C GLY A 57 -4.87 5.50 7.39
N LYS A 58 -5.63 4.79 6.54
CA LYS A 58 -6.28 3.52 6.88
C LYS A 58 -5.49 2.33 6.36
N LEU A 59 -5.17 1.39 7.24
CA LEU A 59 -4.56 0.13 6.85
C LEU A 59 -5.58 -0.74 6.11
N VAL A 60 -5.38 -0.95 4.81
CA VAL A 60 -6.29 -1.74 3.96
C VAL A 60 -5.78 -3.16 3.74
N VAL A 61 -4.46 -3.36 3.79
CA VAL A 61 -3.81 -4.66 3.63
C VAL A 61 -2.68 -4.78 4.64
N SER A 62 -2.55 -5.94 5.28
CA SER A 62 -1.42 -6.24 6.15
C SER A 62 -0.96 -7.68 6.01
N GLY A 63 0.37 -7.87 6.01
CA GLY A 63 1.04 -9.17 5.96
C GLY A 63 0.87 -9.96 4.65
N ARG A 64 0.40 -9.33 3.57
CA ARG A 64 0.18 -10.00 2.27
C ARG A 64 0.20 -9.03 1.10
N ILE A 65 0.50 -9.58 -0.08
CA ILE A 65 0.36 -8.87 -1.35
C ILE A 65 -1.06 -9.10 -1.86
N VAL A 66 -1.63 -8.08 -2.49
CA VAL A 66 -2.91 -8.16 -3.18
C VAL A 66 -2.75 -7.78 -4.64
N SER A 67 -3.59 -8.36 -5.50
CA SER A 67 -3.65 -8.04 -6.92
C SER A 67 -4.22 -6.64 -7.15
N LYS A 68 -3.93 -6.03 -8.31
CA LYS A 68 -4.46 -4.72 -8.71
C LYS A 68 -5.98 -4.61 -8.55
N GLU A 69 -6.74 -5.64 -8.93
CA GLU A 69 -8.21 -5.66 -8.89
C GLU A 69 -8.72 -5.53 -7.45
N LYS A 70 -8.05 -6.20 -6.52
CA LYS A 70 -8.38 -6.12 -5.10
C LYS A 70 -8.03 -4.76 -4.52
N ILE A 71 -6.95 -4.13 -4.99
CA ILE A 71 -6.58 -2.77 -4.59
C ILE A 71 -7.64 -1.79 -5.09
N ILE A 72 -8.09 -1.92 -6.33
CA ILE A 72 -9.20 -1.12 -6.89
C ILE A 72 -10.45 -1.28 -6.02
N GLU A 73 -10.84 -2.50 -5.67
CA GLU A 73 -11.98 -2.74 -4.77
C GLU A 73 -11.81 -2.10 -3.39
N LEU A 74 -10.59 -2.07 -2.84
CA LEU A 74 -10.31 -1.49 -1.53
C LEU A 74 -10.28 0.03 -1.55
N ILE A 75 -9.83 0.63 -2.66
CA ILE A 75 -9.71 2.08 -2.84
C ILE A 75 -11.05 2.71 -3.28
N SER A 76 -11.85 1.99 -4.05
CA SER A 76 -13.15 2.43 -4.56
C SER A 76 -14.29 2.34 -3.52
N LYS A 77 -13.98 1.91 -2.29
CA LYS A 77 -14.94 1.68 -1.22
C LYS A 77 -14.99 2.83 -0.22
#